data_AF-A0A3N5LIY9-F1
#
_entry.id   AF-A0A3N5LIY9-F1
#
_cell.length_a   1.000
_cell.length_b   1.000
_cell.length_c   1.000
_cell.angle_alpha   90.00
_cell.angle_beta   90.00
_cell.angle_gamma   90.00
#
_symmetry.space_group_name_H-M   'P 1'
#
loop_
_entity.id
_entity.type
_entity.pdbx_description
1 polymer ?
#
loop_
_entity_poly.entity_id
_entity_poly.type
_entity_poly.pdbx_seq_one_letter_code
_entity_poly.pdbx_strand_id
1 'polypeptide(L)'
;SGDAQMMDIVHEMRTRIVASPSFTGERVLGAILFEATMDRDMQGRPTAEYLWEVKKVVPFLKVDKGLADEKDGVQLMKPMPDLDKLLARAKAKGIFGTKMRSVIKQANPAGIKAVVDQQFEVGRQIIAAGLVPIIEPEVDIKCPDKAKAEDLLHAEVKAQLDKLPEGQLVMLKLTLPERDNLYADFVKHPRVLKVVALSGGYSRDEANKRLARQNGMVASFSRALTEGLSAQQSDGEFDKALDQAIESIYQASKT
;
A
#
# COMPACT_ATOMS: atom_id res chain seq x y z
N SER A 1 -26.32 -7.34 -13.11
CA SER A 1 -26.18 -8.38 -12.07
C SER A 1 -25.36 -7.81 -10.92
N GLY A 2 -25.55 -8.31 -9.69
CA GLY A 2 -25.11 -7.65 -8.44
C GLY A 2 -23.64 -7.21 -8.35
N ASP A 3 -22.74 -7.86 -9.08
CA ASP A 3 -21.32 -7.50 -9.09
C ASP A 3 -21.06 -6.13 -9.72
N ALA A 4 -21.77 -5.79 -10.81
CA ALA A 4 -21.64 -4.48 -11.45
C ALA A 4 -22.15 -3.36 -10.52
N GLN A 5 -23.29 -3.60 -9.88
CA GLN A 5 -23.86 -2.65 -8.90
C GLN A 5 -22.96 -2.48 -7.68
N MET A 6 -22.32 -3.55 -7.19
CA MET A 6 -21.35 -3.45 -6.09
C MET A 6 -20.14 -2.61 -6.49
N MET A 7 -19.62 -2.79 -7.71
CA MET A 7 -18.50 -1.99 -8.22
C MET A 7 -18.87 -0.52 -8.37
N ASP A 8 -20.11 -0.21 -8.73
CA ASP A 8 -20.62 1.16 -8.81
C ASP A 8 -20.69 1.81 -7.42
N ILE A 9 -21.25 1.12 -6.43
CA ILE A 9 -21.30 1.61 -5.03
C ILE A 9 -19.88 1.85 -4.48
N VAL A 10 -18.95 0.92 -4.74
CA VAL A 10 -17.55 1.07 -4.31
C VAL A 10 -16.88 2.24 -5.02
N HIS A 11 -17.19 2.47 -6.30
CA HIS A 11 -16.68 3.61 -7.05
C HIS A 11 -17.23 4.93 -6.54
N GLU A 12 -18.52 5.01 -6.23
CA GLU A 12 -19.15 6.19 -5.62
C GLU A 12 -18.51 6.51 -4.27
N MET A 13 -18.33 5.51 -3.41
CA MET A 13 -17.64 5.67 -2.13
C MET A 13 -16.23 6.23 -2.31
N ARG A 14 -15.43 5.67 -3.23
CA ARG A 14 -14.07 6.16 -3.54
C ARG A 14 -14.10 7.57 -4.09
N THR A 15 -15.03 7.87 -4.97
CA THR A 15 -15.22 9.20 -5.56
C THR A 15 -15.55 10.21 -4.47
N ARG A 16 -16.41 9.87 -3.49
CA ARG A 16 -16.75 10.74 -2.36
C ARG A 16 -15.51 11.06 -1.50
N ILE A 17 -14.70 10.04 -1.18
CA ILE A 17 -13.45 10.22 -0.43
C ILE A 17 -12.49 11.15 -1.19
N VAL A 18 -12.23 10.86 -2.46
CA VAL A 18 -11.25 11.63 -3.24
C VAL A 18 -11.76 13.04 -3.55
N ALA A 19 -13.07 13.22 -3.75
CA ALA A 19 -13.68 14.52 -4.02
C ALA A 19 -13.70 15.44 -2.80
N SER A 20 -13.68 14.90 -1.56
CA SER A 20 -13.65 15.69 -0.33
C SER A 20 -12.57 16.80 -0.39
N PRO A 21 -12.88 18.02 0.07
CA PRO A 21 -11.93 19.11 0.20
C PRO A 21 -10.68 18.76 1.00
N SER A 22 -10.82 17.89 2.00
CA SER A 22 -9.73 17.49 2.91
C SER A 22 -8.76 16.48 2.29
N PHE A 23 -9.14 15.81 1.20
CA PHE A 23 -8.29 14.87 0.48
C PHE A 23 -7.39 15.59 -0.53
N THR A 24 -6.22 16.06 -0.07
CA THR A 24 -5.26 16.81 -0.91
C THR A 24 -3.83 16.29 -0.73
N GLY A 25 -2.97 16.65 -1.68
CA GLY A 25 -1.53 16.35 -1.70
C GLY A 25 -0.73 16.96 -0.57
N GLU A 26 -1.31 17.85 0.24
CA GLU A 26 -0.65 18.45 1.40
C GLU A 26 -0.39 17.42 2.51
N ARG A 27 -1.33 16.48 2.70
CA ARG A 27 -1.26 15.44 3.75
C ARG A 27 -1.38 14.02 3.21
N VAL A 28 -1.87 13.85 1.98
CA VAL A 28 -2.00 12.55 1.30
C VAL A 28 -1.09 12.51 0.08
N LEU A 29 0.08 11.90 0.19
CA LEU A 29 1.09 11.91 -0.88
C LEU A 29 0.73 11.02 -2.07
N GLY A 30 0.01 9.92 -1.84
CA GLY A 30 -0.33 8.96 -2.88
C GLY A 30 -1.57 8.13 -2.56
N ALA A 31 -2.24 7.64 -3.61
CA ALA A 31 -3.43 6.82 -3.52
C ALA A 31 -3.27 5.54 -4.35
N ILE A 32 -3.51 4.38 -3.73
CA ILE A 32 -3.42 3.07 -4.39
C ILE A 32 -4.81 2.67 -4.88
N LEU A 33 -4.96 2.61 -6.20
CA LEU A 33 -6.18 2.29 -6.91
C LEU A 33 -6.34 0.79 -7.10
N PHE A 34 -7.58 0.35 -7.21
CA PHE A 34 -7.91 -0.92 -7.84
C PHE A 34 -8.01 -0.73 -9.37
N GLU A 35 -7.76 -1.80 -10.12
CA GLU A 35 -7.84 -1.80 -11.58
C GLU A 35 -9.15 -1.22 -12.11
N ALA A 36 -10.30 -1.66 -11.56
CA ALA A 36 -11.60 -1.14 -11.96
C ALA A 36 -11.78 0.37 -11.71
N THR A 37 -11.08 0.96 -10.73
CA THR A 37 -11.14 2.40 -10.46
C THR A 37 -10.20 3.20 -11.38
N MET A 38 -9.04 2.65 -11.72
CA MET A 38 -8.15 3.21 -12.75
C MET A 38 -8.86 3.33 -14.12
N ASP A 39 -9.76 2.40 -14.42
CA ASP A 39 -10.52 2.36 -15.67
C ASP A 39 -11.76 3.29 -15.67
N ARG A 40 -12.01 4.03 -14.59
CA ARG A 40 -13.16 4.93 -14.43
C ARG A 40 -12.76 6.38 -14.23
N ASP A 41 -13.76 7.25 -14.30
CA ASP A 41 -13.63 8.68 -14.07
C ASP A 41 -14.07 9.09 -12.67
N MET A 42 -13.45 10.14 -12.14
CA MET A 42 -13.87 10.87 -10.94
C MET A 42 -14.09 12.33 -11.32
N GLN A 43 -15.28 12.86 -11.02
CA GLN A 43 -15.63 14.25 -11.35
C GLN A 43 -15.43 14.58 -12.84
N GLY A 44 -15.81 13.65 -13.72
CA GLY A 44 -15.73 13.81 -15.18
C GLY A 44 -14.32 13.76 -15.78
N ARG A 45 -13.32 13.34 -14.99
CA ARG A 45 -11.92 13.21 -15.43
C ARG A 45 -11.39 11.80 -15.15
N PRO A 46 -10.46 11.27 -15.96
CA PRO A 46 -9.80 10.00 -15.66
C PRO A 46 -9.22 9.99 -14.25
N THR A 47 -9.46 8.92 -13.47
CA THR A 47 -9.14 8.92 -12.03
C THR A 47 -7.69 9.30 -11.71
N ALA A 48 -6.72 8.73 -12.43
CA ALA A 48 -5.30 9.01 -12.19
C ALA A 48 -4.93 10.47 -12.49
N GLU A 49 -5.52 11.04 -13.54
CA GLU A 49 -5.35 12.45 -13.92
C GLU A 49 -5.98 13.37 -12.87
N TYR A 50 -7.18 13.06 -12.38
CA TYR A 50 -7.83 13.83 -11.32
C TYR A 50 -7.00 13.84 -10.03
N LEU A 51 -6.49 12.68 -9.62
CA LEU A 51 -5.61 12.55 -8.45
C LEU A 51 -4.36 13.42 -8.61
N TRP A 52 -3.67 13.32 -9.74
CA TRP A 52 -2.41 14.04 -9.94
C TRP A 52 -2.63 15.54 -10.14
N GLU A 53 -3.46 15.93 -11.11
CA GLU A 53 -3.55 17.32 -11.55
C GLU A 53 -4.37 18.19 -10.62
N VAL A 54 -5.47 17.66 -10.07
CA VAL A 54 -6.38 18.39 -9.17
C VAL A 54 -5.97 18.20 -7.73
N LYS A 55 -5.88 16.94 -7.28
CA LYS A 55 -5.67 16.64 -5.86
C LYS A 55 -4.20 16.69 -5.45
N LYS A 56 -3.25 16.71 -6.39
CA LYS A 56 -1.80 16.63 -6.13
C LYS A 56 -1.39 15.36 -5.39
N VAL A 57 -2.10 14.26 -5.65
CA VAL A 57 -1.90 12.93 -5.05
C VAL A 57 -1.35 11.98 -6.10
N VAL A 58 -0.23 11.31 -5.82
CA VAL A 58 0.42 10.39 -6.77
C VAL A 58 -0.40 9.11 -6.94
N PRO A 59 -0.82 8.73 -8.16
CA PRO A 59 -1.63 7.54 -8.38
C PRO A 59 -0.77 6.27 -8.48
N PHE A 60 -1.15 5.26 -7.69
CA PHE A 60 -0.58 3.91 -7.71
C PHE A 60 -1.64 2.88 -8.11
N LEU A 61 -1.24 1.72 -8.60
CA LEU A 61 -2.15 0.63 -8.96
C LEU A 61 -1.85 -0.67 -8.19
N LYS A 62 -2.88 -1.25 -7.56
CA LYS A 62 -2.80 -2.62 -7.06
C LYS A 62 -2.79 -3.61 -8.24
N VAL A 63 -1.75 -4.45 -8.32
CA VAL A 63 -1.58 -5.41 -9.43
C VAL A 63 -1.77 -6.88 -9.03
N ASP A 64 -1.65 -7.23 -7.74
CA ASP A 64 -1.85 -8.62 -7.29
C ASP A 64 -3.28 -9.12 -7.55
N LYS A 65 -3.39 -10.41 -7.90
CA LYS A 65 -4.66 -11.11 -8.13
C LYS A 65 -5.11 -11.93 -6.92
N GLY A 66 -4.73 -11.47 -5.73
CA GLY A 66 -4.98 -12.15 -4.46
C GLY A 66 -3.91 -13.19 -4.11
N LEU A 67 -4.22 -13.97 -3.08
CA LEU A 67 -3.29 -14.87 -2.42
C LEU A 67 -3.53 -16.33 -2.84
N ALA A 68 -2.45 -17.09 -2.95
CA ALA A 68 -2.48 -18.55 -2.99
C ALA A 68 -2.83 -19.12 -1.60
N ASP A 69 -3.07 -20.43 -1.56
CA ASP A 69 -3.31 -21.15 -0.31
C ASP A 69 -2.09 -21.05 0.62
N GLU A 70 -2.35 -21.12 1.92
CA GLU A 70 -1.28 -21.09 2.91
C GLU A 70 -0.40 -22.33 2.78
N LYS A 71 0.90 -22.10 2.68
CA LYS A 71 1.93 -23.13 2.67
C LYS A 71 3.15 -22.59 3.38
N ASP A 72 3.80 -23.42 4.20
CA ASP A 72 5.01 -23.05 4.95
C ASP A 72 4.83 -21.76 5.77
N GLY A 73 3.64 -21.58 6.35
CA GLY A 73 3.31 -20.41 7.18
C GLY A 73 3.21 -19.09 6.42
N VAL A 74 3.06 -19.11 5.10
CA VAL A 74 2.91 -17.91 4.26
C VAL A 74 1.86 -18.12 3.18
N GLN A 75 1.39 -17.01 2.60
CA GLN A 75 0.55 -16.98 1.41
C GLN A 75 1.21 -16.15 0.34
N LEU A 76 1.67 -16.82 -0.72
CA LEU A 76 2.22 -16.18 -1.91
C LEU A 76 1.12 -15.46 -2.71
N MET A 77 1.53 -14.59 -3.63
CA MET A 77 0.62 -14.03 -4.63
C MET A 77 0.21 -15.12 -5.63
N LYS A 78 -1.04 -15.08 -6.10
CA LYS A 78 -1.46 -15.88 -7.26
C LYS A 78 -0.67 -15.46 -8.52
N PRO A 79 -0.45 -16.38 -9.48
CA PRO A 79 0.18 -16.06 -10.76
C PRO A 79 -0.51 -14.89 -11.48
N MET A 80 0.27 -14.08 -12.19
CA MET A 80 -0.19 -12.89 -12.91
C MET A 80 0.29 -12.91 -14.37
N PRO A 81 -0.21 -13.84 -15.22
CA PRO A 81 0.30 -14.02 -16.59
C PRO A 81 0.10 -12.79 -17.49
N ASP A 82 -0.88 -11.94 -17.19
CA ASP A 82 -1.17 -10.71 -17.93
C ASP A 82 -0.55 -9.44 -17.30
N LEU A 83 0.44 -9.58 -16.39
CA LEU A 83 1.02 -8.43 -15.69
C LEU A 83 1.61 -7.40 -16.67
N ASP A 84 2.36 -7.81 -17.69
CA ASP A 84 2.95 -6.86 -18.65
C ASP A 84 1.90 -6.00 -19.36
N LYS A 85 0.77 -6.60 -19.76
CA LYS A 85 -0.35 -5.89 -20.38
C LYS A 85 -0.96 -4.88 -19.40
N LEU A 86 -1.09 -5.27 -18.13
CA LEU A 86 -1.61 -4.39 -17.08
C LEU A 86 -0.66 -3.21 -16.82
N LEU A 87 0.65 -3.45 -16.76
CA LEU A 87 1.66 -2.42 -16.54
C LEU A 87 1.70 -1.41 -17.69
N ALA A 88 1.63 -1.88 -18.95
CA ALA A 88 1.55 -1.01 -20.11
C ALA A 88 0.30 -0.11 -20.06
N ARG A 89 -0.86 -0.67 -19.68
CA ARG A 89 -2.10 0.10 -19.52
C ARG A 89 -2.03 1.10 -18.38
N ALA A 90 -1.45 0.70 -17.24
CA ALA A 90 -1.25 1.57 -16.08
C ALA A 90 -0.39 2.79 -16.45
N LYS A 91 0.74 2.55 -17.13
CA LYS A 91 1.64 3.62 -17.59
C LYS A 91 0.93 4.57 -18.56
N ALA A 92 0.18 4.04 -19.52
CA ALA A 92 -0.58 4.87 -20.48
C ALA A 92 -1.65 5.75 -19.80
N LYS A 93 -2.16 5.34 -18.63
CA LYS A 93 -3.12 6.10 -17.82
C LYS A 93 -2.46 7.03 -16.78
N GLY A 94 -1.13 7.17 -16.80
CA GLY A 94 -0.42 8.07 -15.88
C GLY A 94 -0.26 7.53 -14.45
N ILE A 95 -0.36 6.21 -14.25
CA ILE A 95 0.02 5.59 -12.97
C ILE A 95 1.53 5.74 -12.77
N PHE A 96 1.94 6.15 -11.59
CA PHE A 96 3.35 6.33 -11.23
C PHE A 96 4.01 5.01 -10.78
N GLY A 97 3.27 4.21 -10.01
CA GLY A 97 3.79 3.01 -9.40
C GLY A 97 2.71 1.98 -9.12
N THR A 98 3.10 0.85 -8.58
CA THR A 98 2.20 -0.27 -8.30
C THR A 98 2.30 -0.73 -6.87
N LYS A 99 1.42 -1.65 -6.47
CA LYS A 99 1.47 -2.32 -5.19
C LYS A 99 1.00 -3.77 -5.30
N MET A 100 1.65 -4.68 -4.59
CA MET A 100 1.30 -6.10 -4.61
C MET A 100 1.48 -6.77 -3.23
N ARG A 101 0.50 -7.56 -2.80
CA ARG A 101 0.41 -8.13 -1.45
C ARG A 101 0.73 -9.62 -1.38
N SER A 102 1.61 -10.00 -0.47
CA SER A 102 1.71 -11.36 0.07
C SER A 102 1.51 -11.32 1.59
N VAL A 103 1.36 -12.48 2.24
CA VAL A 103 1.14 -12.56 3.69
C VAL A 103 2.07 -13.58 4.33
N ILE A 104 2.58 -13.25 5.51
CA ILE A 104 3.37 -14.10 6.40
C ILE A 104 2.55 -14.34 7.66
N LYS A 105 2.25 -15.61 7.95
CA LYS A 105 1.44 -16.05 9.10
C LYS A 105 2.29 -16.60 10.25
N GLN A 106 3.48 -17.10 9.94
CA GLN A 106 4.39 -17.71 10.91
C GLN A 106 5.85 -17.33 10.62
N ALA A 107 6.70 -17.42 11.65
CA ALA A 107 8.14 -17.23 11.55
C ALA A 107 8.85 -18.43 10.88
N ASN A 108 8.43 -18.79 9.66
CA ASN A 108 9.00 -19.85 8.86
C ASN A 108 10.04 -19.27 7.88
N PRO A 109 11.35 -19.57 8.04
CA PRO A 109 12.38 -18.98 7.19
C PRO A 109 12.20 -19.27 5.69
N ALA A 110 11.82 -20.51 5.33
CA ALA A 110 11.65 -20.89 3.93
C ALA A 110 10.45 -20.20 3.29
N GLY A 111 9.33 -20.12 4.00
CA GLY A 111 8.13 -19.40 3.55
C GLY A 111 8.39 -17.90 3.38
N ILE A 112 9.00 -17.26 4.37
CA ILE A 112 9.33 -15.81 4.31
C ILE A 112 10.28 -15.52 3.15
N LYS A 113 11.30 -16.36 2.97
CA LYS A 113 12.19 -16.26 1.81
C LYS A 113 11.44 -16.35 0.49
N ALA A 114 10.53 -17.33 0.34
CA ALA A 114 9.73 -17.47 -0.87
C ALA A 114 8.83 -16.26 -1.14
N VAL A 115 8.24 -15.67 -0.09
CA VAL A 115 7.47 -14.42 -0.18
C VAL A 115 8.33 -13.28 -0.70
N VAL A 116 9.51 -13.09 -0.14
CA VAL A 116 10.40 -11.98 -0.51
C VAL A 116 10.97 -12.17 -1.91
N ASP A 117 11.37 -13.39 -2.27
CA ASP A 117 11.86 -13.71 -3.61
C ASP A 117 10.79 -13.42 -4.67
N GLN A 118 9.55 -13.87 -4.46
CA GLN A 118 8.43 -13.60 -5.37
C GLN A 118 8.13 -12.10 -5.47
N GLN A 119 8.12 -11.38 -4.36
CA GLN A 119 7.89 -9.94 -4.34
C GLN A 119 8.94 -9.20 -5.17
N PHE A 120 10.22 -9.50 -5.00
CA PHE A 120 11.27 -8.81 -5.75
C PHE A 120 11.37 -9.26 -7.20
N GLU A 121 11.00 -10.50 -7.54
CA GLU A 121 10.86 -10.96 -8.92
C GLU A 121 9.83 -10.12 -9.68
N VAL A 122 8.63 -10.00 -9.14
CA VAL A 122 7.58 -9.16 -9.71
C VAL A 122 7.99 -7.68 -9.68
N GLY A 123 8.66 -7.23 -8.61
CA GLY A 123 9.16 -5.87 -8.49
C GLY A 123 10.11 -5.48 -9.63
N ARG A 124 11.02 -6.38 -10.03
CA ARG A 124 11.92 -6.18 -11.18
C ARG A 124 11.17 -6.07 -12.50
N GLN A 125 10.12 -6.87 -12.71
CA GLN A 125 9.25 -6.75 -13.89
C GLN A 125 8.57 -5.38 -13.97
N ILE A 126 8.12 -4.86 -12.82
CA ILE A 126 7.48 -3.54 -12.72
C ILE A 126 8.47 -2.41 -12.97
N ILE A 127 9.69 -2.50 -12.43
CA ILE A 127 10.78 -1.56 -12.70
C ILE A 127 11.11 -1.54 -14.20
N ALA A 128 11.17 -2.71 -14.84
CA ALA A 128 11.43 -2.81 -16.28
C ALA A 128 10.35 -2.13 -17.15
N ALA A 129 9.11 -2.08 -16.66
CA ALA A 129 8.04 -1.31 -17.31
C ALA A 129 8.15 0.22 -17.08
N GLY A 130 9.04 0.66 -16.19
CA GLY A 130 9.26 2.06 -15.82
C GLY A 130 8.28 2.58 -14.77
N LEU A 131 7.81 1.71 -13.87
CA LEU A 131 6.93 2.03 -12.75
C LEU A 131 7.63 1.71 -11.42
N VAL A 132 7.28 2.41 -10.34
CA VAL A 132 7.85 2.14 -9.00
C VAL A 132 7.02 1.07 -8.27
N PRO A 133 7.58 -0.11 -7.92
CA PRO A 133 6.85 -1.12 -7.17
C PRO A 133 6.83 -0.83 -5.66
N ILE A 134 5.65 -0.96 -5.05
CA ILE A 134 5.49 -1.11 -3.61
C ILE A 134 5.47 -2.61 -3.28
N ILE A 135 6.54 -3.07 -2.63
CA ILE A 135 6.70 -4.43 -2.12
C ILE A 135 5.93 -4.55 -0.79
N GLU A 136 4.92 -5.42 -0.70
CA GLU A 136 4.10 -5.59 0.52
C GLU A 136 4.05 -7.04 1.03
N PRO A 137 5.13 -7.53 1.67
CA PRO A 137 5.15 -8.78 2.43
C PRO A 137 4.59 -8.52 3.83
N GLU A 138 3.26 -8.62 3.97
CA GLU A 138 2.57 -8.35 5.24
C GLU A 138 2.84 -9.46 6.26
N VAL A 139 3.47 -9.15 7.39
CA VAL A 139 3.43 -10.02 8.57
C VAL A 139 2.10 -9.81 9.28
N ASP A 140 1.32 -10.88 9.47
CA ASP A 140 0.04 -10.81 10.17
C ASP A 140 0.27 -10.32 11.61
N ILE A 141 -0.54 -9.37 12.08
CA ILE A 141 -0.47 -8.86 13.45
C ILE A 141 -0.78 -9.93 14.50
N LYS A 142 -1.36 -11.06 14.09
CA LYS A 142 -1.65 -12.25 14.89
C LYS A 142 -0.60 -13.37 14.73
N CYS A 143 0.51 -13.13 14.02
CA CYS A 143 1.60 -14.09 13.92
C CYS A 143 2.10 -14.46 15.34
N PRO A 144 2.12 -15.76 15.73
CA PRO A 144 2.45 -16.16 17.10
C PRO A 144 3.82 -15.69 17.57
N ASP A 145 4.79 -15.64 16.65
CA ASP A 145 6.13 -15.12 16.88
C ASP A 145 6.43 -13.99 15.89
N LYS A 146 5.64 -12.90 15.98
CA LYS A 146 5.70 -11.77 15.06
C LYS A 146 7.09 -11.12 15.00
N ALA A 147 7.73 -10.89 16.14
CA ALA A 147 9.06 -10.28 16.19
C ALA A 147 10.11 -11.12 15.43
N LYS A 148 10.10 -12.45 15.60
CA LYS A 148 11.00 -13.33 14.84
C LYS A 148 10.68 -13.36 13.35
N ALA A 149 9.40 -13.36 12.97
CA ALA A 149 8.99 -13.27 11.56
C ALA A 149 9.47 -11.96 10.92
N GLU A 150 9.40 -10.85 11.66
CA GLU A 150 9.89 -9.54 11.23
C GLU A 150 11.41 -9.48 11.10
N ASP A 151 12.17 -10.07 12.02
CA ASP A 151 13.64 -10.16 11.90
C ASP A 151 14.05 -11.02 10.68
N LEU A 152 13.36 -12.14 10.41
CA LEU A 152 13.57 -12.95 9.21
C LEU A 152 13.21 -12.19 7.93
N LEU A 153 12.07 -11.49 7.93
CA LEU A 153 11.63 -10.67 6.80
C LEU A 153 12.64 -9.55 6.51
N HIS A 154 13.11 -8.86 7.55
CA HIS A 154 14.11 -7.82 7.44
C HIS A 154 15.37 -8.34 6.75
N ALA A 155 15.93 -9.46 7.22
CA ALA A 155 17.13 -10.05 6.64
C ALA A 155 16.97 -10.38 5.14
N GLU A 156 15.85 -11.00 4.75
CA GLU A 156 15.58 -11.36 3.34
C GLU A 156 15.35 -10.12 2.47
N VAL A 157 14.60 -9.12 2.95
CA VAL A 157 14.37 -7.85 2.22
C VAL A 157 15.68 -7.13 2.01
N LYS A 158 16.52 -7.03 3.06
CA LYS A 158 17.85 -6.42 2.95
C LYS A 158 18.69 -7.12 1.88
N ALA A 159 18.72 -8.45 1.89
CA ALA A 159 19.49 -9.23 0.91
C ALA A 159 19.01 -9.02 -0.54
N GLN A 160 17.71 -8.73 -0.76
CA GLN A 160 17.21 -8.39 -2.09
C GLN A 160 17.50 -6.92 -2.47
N LEU A 161 17.42 -5.99 -1.53
CA LEU A 161 17.78 -4.58 -1.75
C LEU A 161 19.25 -4.43 -2.15
N ASP A 162 20.16 -5.17 -1.50
CA ASP A 162 21.59 -5.19 -1.81
C ASP A 162 21.88 -5.70 -3.24
N LYS A 163 20.94 -6.43 -3.86
CA LYS A 163 21.03 -6.93 -5.23
C LYS A 163 20.39 -6.01 -6.26
N LEU A 164 19.67 -4.96 -5.86
CA LEU A 164 19.06 -4.03 -6.81
C LEU A 164 20.15 -3.15 -7.47
N PRO A 165 20.23 -3.15 -8.82
CA PRO A 165 21.15 -2.29 -9.55
C PRO A 165 20.99 -0.80 -9.22
N GLU A 166 22.04 -0.03 -9.49
CA GLU A 166 21.97 1.41 -9.38
C GLU A 166 20.90 2.03 -10.27
N GLY A 167 20.22 3.07 -9.75
CA GLY A 167 19.07 3.70 -10.40
C GLY A 167 17.75 2.95 -10.25
N GLN A 168 17.74 1.70 -9.77
CA GLN A 168 16.50 0.98 -9.50
C GLN A 168 16.01 1.26 -8.07
N LEU A 169 14.74 1.66 -7.95
CA LEU A 169 14.12 2.02 -6.70
C LEU A 169 12.87 1.19 -6.45
N VAL A 170 12.66 0.84 -5.19
CA VAL A 170 11.41 0.25 -4.69
C VAL A 170 10.84 1.09 -3.56
N MET A 171 9.55 0.95 -3.30
CA MET A 171 8.94 1.34 -2.03
C MET A 171 8.65 0.06 -1.23
N LEU A 172 8.69 0.15 0.09
CA LEU A 172 8.36 -0.98 0.97
C LEU A 172 7.10 -0.65 1.75
N LYS A 173 6.12 -1.54 1.72
CA LYS A 173 4.94 -1.46 2.58
C LYS A 173 4.96 -2.61 3.59
N LEU A 174 5.20 -2.27 4.85
CA LEU A 174 5.48 -3.26 5.90
C LEU A 174 4.49 -3.12 7.05
N THR A 175 4.26 -4.22 7.76
CA THR A 175 3.50 -4.20 9.02
C THR A 175 4.25 -3.33 10.04
N LEU A 176 3.51 -2.58 10.85
CA LEU A 176 4.09 -1.85 11.98
C LEU A 176 4.81 -2.85 12.91
N PRO A 177 6.14 -2.69 13.12
CA PRO A 177 6.96 -3.70 13.77
C PRO A 177 6.70 -3.80 15.28
N GLU A 178 7.07 -4.91 15.89
CA GLU A 178 7.12 -5.01 17.37
C GLU A 178 8.30 -4.23 17.95
N ARG A 179 9.45 -4.23 17.26
CA ARG A 179 10.63 -3.44 17.64
C ARG A 179 10.58 -2.07 16.99
N ASP A 180 10.55 -1.01 17.81
CA ASP A 180 10.62 0.36 17.34
C ASP A 180 11.85 0.56 16.45
N ASN A 181 11.65 1.24 15.31
CA ASN A 181 12.65 1.53 14.30
C ASN A 181 13.34 0.30 13.67
N LEU A 182 12.69 -0.87 13.68
CA LEU A 182 13.20 -2.08 13.01
C LEU A 182 13.64 -1.80 11.56
N TYR A 183 12.88 -0.99 10.82
CA TYR A 183 13.11 -0.71 9.39
C TYR A 183 13.83 0.62 9.13
N ALA A 184 14.48 1.22 10.14
CA ALA A 184 15.15 2.51 9.99
C ALA A 184 16.34 2.49 9.03
N ASP A 185 16.97 1.33 8.84
CA ASP A 185 18.00 1.13 7.81
C ASP A 185 17.39 1.14 6.40
N PHE A 186 16.20 0.58 6.20
CA PHE A 186 15.48 0.67 4.92
C PHE A 186 15.04 2.10 4.58
N VAL A 187 14.63 2.89 5.58
CA VAL A 187 14.33 4.31 5.38
C VAL A 187 15.54 5.08 4.83
N LYS A 188 16.76 4.69 5.21
CA LYS A 188 18.02 5.32 4.79
C LYS A 188 18.64 4.65 3.56
N HIS A 189 18.05 3.57 3.06
CA HIS A 189 18.67 2.75 2.03
C HIS A 189 18.59 3.42 0.65
N PRO A 190 19.68 3.51 -0.14
CA PRO A 190 19.71 4.23 -1.42
C PRO A 190 18.83 3.62 -2.52
N ARG A 191 18.36 2.37 -2.33
CA ARG A 191 17.43 1.68 -3.25
C ARG A 191 15.96 1.77 -2.80
N VAL A 192 15.68 2.42 -1.67
CA VAL A 192 14.33 2.54 -1.12
C VAL A 192 13.87 3.99 -1.23
N LEU A 193 12.84 4.23 -2.05
CA LEU A 193 12.25 5.55 -2.21
C LEU A 193 11.48 5.99 -0.97
N LYS A 194 10.69 5.08 -0.38
CA LYS A 194 9.95 5.32 0.86
C LYS A 194 9.53 4.01 1.52
N VAL A 195 9.51 4.01 2.85
CA VAL A 195 8.89 2.95 3.66
C VAL A 195 7.53 3.45 4.14
N VAL A 196 6.49 2.66 3.88
CA VAL A 196 5.11 2.96 4.26
C VAL A 196 4.52 1.84 5.11
N ALA A 197 3.55 2.14 5.97
CA ALA A 197 2.97 1.18 6.91
C ALA A 197 1.56 0.77 6.52
N LEU A 198 1.27 -0.53 6.57
CA LEU A 198 -0.11 -1.03 6.64
C LEU A 198 -0.59 -1.03 8.09
N SER A 199 -1.89 -0.80 8.32
CA SER A 199 -2.47 -0.87 9.67
C SER A 199 -2.68 -2.30 10.15
N GLY A 200 -2.75 -3.28 9.25
CA GLY A 200 -2.72 -4.72 9.57
C GLY A 200 -3.93 -5.26 10.35
N GLY A 201 -4.92 -4.42 10.66
CA GLY A 201 -6.04 -4.77 11.53
C GLY A 201 -6.06 -4.05 12.88
N TYR A 202 -5.03 -3.26 13.19
CA TYR A 202 -5.11 -2.28 14.28
C TYR A 202 -6.15 -1.20 13.95
N SER A 203 -6.80 -0.66 15.00
CA SER A 203 -7.59 0.57 14.89
C SER A 203 -6.71 1.72 14.44
N ARG A 204 -7.31 2.80 13.92
CA ARG A 204 -6.57 4.01 13.54
C ARG A 204 -5.69 4.52 14.69
N ASP A 205 -6.23 4.58 15.91
CA ASP A 205 -5.51 5.10 17.08
C ASP A 205 -4.29 4.25 17.43
N GLU A 206 -4.42 2.92 17.45
CA GLU A 206 -3.30 2.03 17.75
C GLU A 206 -2.25 2.05 16.63
N ALA A 207 -2.70 2.06 15.37
CA ALA A 207 -1.81 2.16 14.21
C ALA A 207 -1.01 3.47 14.24
N ASN A 208 -1.64 4.60 14.57
CA ASN A 208 -0.98 5.90 14.70
C ASN A 208 0.04 5.91 15.85
N LYS A 209 -0.31 5.36 17.02
CA LYS A 209 0.60 5.27 18.17
C LYS A 209 1.85 4.45 17.86
N ARG A 210 1.71 3.34 17.14
CA ARG A 210 2.83 2.51 16.70
C ARG A 210 3.64 3.19 15.61
N LEU A 211 2.98 3.81 14.63
CA LEU A 211 3.64 4.52 13.53
C LEU A 211 4.51 5.68 14.01
N ALA A 212 4.04 6.46 14.98
CA ALA A 212 4.77 7.60 15.53
C ALA A 212 6.09 7.23 16.23
N ARG A 213 6.38 5.93 16.39
CA ARG A 213 7.65 5.41 16.92
C ARG A 213 8.60 4.93 15.81
N GLN A 214 8.19 5.00 14.55
CA GLN A 214 8.91 4.50 13.37
C GLN A 214 9.40 5.68 12.52
N ASN A 215 10.54 6.25 12.89
CA ASN A 215 11.06 7.49 12.32
C ASN A 215 11.26 7.35 10.79
N GLY A 216 10.66 8.27 10.03
CA GLY A 216 10.72 8.32 8.57
C GLY A 216 9.80 7.35 7.82
N MET A 217 9.05 6.50 8.53
CA MET A 217 7.99 5.65 7.97
C MET A 217 6.66 6.44 7.92
N VAL A 218 5.89 6.29 6.85
CA VAL A 218 4.59 7.01 6.69
C VAL A 218 3.42 6.05 6.54
N ALA A 219 2.20 6.46 6.86
CA ALA A 219 1.04 5.57 6.73
C ALA A 219 0.68 5.26 5.26
N SER A 220 0.19 4.03 5.04
CA SER A 220 -0.52 3.60 3.83
C SER A 220 -1.75 2.78 4.25
N PHE A 221 -2.69 3.47 4.88
CA PHE A 221 -3.88 2.86 5.48
C PHE A 221 -5.07 2.85 4.52
N SER A 222 -5.87 1.78 4.58
CA SER A 222 -7.17 1.70 3.91
C SER A 222 -8.30 1.81 4.94
N ARG A 223 -8.66 0.69 5.58
CA ARG A 223 -9.76 0.63 6.56
C ARG A 223 -9.58 1.61 7.73
N ALA A 224 -8.35 1.78 8.23
CA ALA A 224 -8.09 2.72 9.31
C ALA A 224 -8.30 4.20 8.90
N LEU A 225 -8.13 4.54 7.61
CA LEU A 225 -8.47 5.88 7.11
C LEU A 225 -10.00 6.06 7.09
N THR A 226 -10.74 5.04 6.64
CA THR A 226 -12.20 5.12 6.46
C THR A 226 -13.02 4.73 7.69
N GLU A 227 -12.37 4.35 8.79
CA GLU A 227 -13.02 3.99 10.05
C GLU A 227 -13.82 5.20 10.59
N GLY A 228 -15.13 5.00 10.77
CA GLY A 228 -16.06 6.05 11.21
C GLY A 228 -16.72 6.85 10.09
N LEU A 229 -16.39 6.58 8.81
CA LEU A 229 -17.09 7.15 7.66
C LEU A 229 -18.30 6.30 7.27
N SER A 230 -19.41 6.94 6.89
CA SER A 230 -20.62 6.24 6.46
C SER A 230 -21.33 6.96 5.31
N ALA A 231 -22.17 6.22 4.57
CA ALA A 231 -23.00 6.77 3.52
C ALA A 231 -24.09 7.70 4.06
N GLN A 232 -24.47 7.57 5.32
CA GLN A 232 -25.56 8.32 5.97
C GLN A 232 -25.13 9.69 6.50
N GLN A 233 -23.83 9.94 6.62
CA GLN A 233 -23.31 11.25 6.99
C GLN A 233 -23.66 12.29 5.93
N SER A 234 -24.01 13.50 6.35
CA SER A 234 -24.01 14.66 5.45
C SER A 234 -22.60 14.91 4.89
N ASP A 235 -22.49 15.65 3.79
CA ASP A 235 -21.18 15.93 3.18
C ASP A 235 -20.24 16.70 4.12
N GLY A 236 -20.78 17.62 4.94
CA GLY A 236 -19.99 18.35 5.93
C GLY A 236 -19.49 17.46 7.08
N GLU A 237 -20.32 16.55 7.58
CA GLU A 237 -19.90 15.58 8.62
C GLU A 237 -18.87 14.59 8.07
N PHE A 238 -19.07 14.12 6.85
CA PHE A 238 -18.16 13.20 6.18
C PHE A 238 -16.78 13.85 5.96
N ASP A 239 -16.75 15.06 5.40
CA ASP A 239 -15.50 15.80 5.17
C ASP A 239 -14.76 16.07 6.48
N LYS A 240 -15.47 16.54 7.52
CA LYS A 240 -14.88 16.78 8.84
C LYS A 240 -14.31 15.51 9.46
N ALA A 241 -15.01 14.39 9.37
CA ALA A 241 -14.53 13.12 9.91
C ALA A 241 -13.30 12.61 9.13
N LEU A 242 -13.29 12.77 7.80
CA LEU A 242 -12.15 12.42 6.97
C LEU A 242 -10.94 13.32 7.25
N ASP A 243 -11.14 14.62 7.41
CA ASP A 243 -10.09 15.58 7.79
C ASP A 243 -9.42 15.19 9.10
N GLN A 244 -10.21 14.90 10.13
CA GLN A 244 -9.71 14.46 11.43
C GLN A 244 -8.92 13.15 11.34
N ALA A 245 -9.39 12.19 10.52
CA ALA A 245 -8.68 10.96 10.27
C ALA A 245 -7.33 11.23 9.56
N ILE A 246 -7.33 12.01 8.47
CA ILE A 246 -6.13 12.41 7.73
C ILE A 246 -5.13 13.13 8.64
N GLU A 247 -5.59 14.09 9.42
CA GLU A 247 -4.73 14.86 10.33
C GLU A 247 -4.06 13.96 11.35
N SER A 248 -4.81 13.08 12.02
CA SER A 248 -4.25 12.16 13.02
C SER A 248 -3.17 11.24 12.41
N ILE A 249 -3.41 10.75 11.19
CA ILE A 249 -2.48 9.88 10.45
C ILE A 249 -1.25 10.66 9.99
N TYR A 250 -1.45 11.90 9.53
CA TYR A 250 -0.38 12.79 9.09
C TYR A 250 0.56 13.14 10.26
N GLN A 251 0.02 13.47 11.44
CA GLN A 251 0.81 13.74 12.63
C GLN A 251 1.64 12.51 13.05
N ALA A 252 1.09 11.30 12.94
CA ALA A 252 1.84 10.08 13.22
C ALA A 252 2.89 9.76 12.15
N SER A 253 2.70 10.21 10.90
CA SER A 253 3.59 9.93 9.77
C SER A 253 4.76 10.91 9.64
N LYS A 254 4.71 12.08 10.29
CA LYS A 254 5.72 13.14 10.14
C LYS A 254 6.88 13.07 11.14
N THR A 255 7.01 11.94 11.84
CA THR A 255 8.06 11.66 12.85
C THR A 255 9.38 11.25 12.24
#